data_AF-A0A538R6P6-F1
#
_entry.id   AF-A0A538R6P6-F1
#
_cell.length_a   1.000
_cell.length_b   1.000
_cell.length_c   1.000
_cell.angle_alpha   90.00
_cell.angle_beta   90.00
_cell.angle_gamma   90.00
#
_symmetry.space_group_name_H-M   'P 1'
#
loop_
_entity.id
_entity.type
_entity.pdbx_description
1 polymer ?
#
loop_
_entity_poly.entity_id
_entity_poly.type
_entity_poly.pdbx_seq_one_letter_code
_entity_poly.pdbx_strand_id
1 'polypeptide(L)'
;MSHPHDQLSRYIDGELDDTESEAFALHAAGCAECGAALHDALQLASLEAAARCASQVARDPDPAVTRHAERKVTSTQTSAPILVPAGSERGRSGWRNHYAVAIAAGVALLVVLWLIGPPGPNVPDSQTELITAPVRVIEGRISYAAADEHRPYDVVRGQGSALRGDAISLDILAKLEHQNDFHGVAAAYLLRGERPQAAAYLDRAAAGADVLADRALLQLQAGHPTEALITLDSVLAIRPWHPQALWNQALALRDLGLDASAAETFESVAALGEPGWAAEARVRAQQLSRDLRERESAYSVSSASPLLRRRSQRHIGRSRARPNPVRPHARCRLRR
;
A
#
# COMPACT_ATOMS: atom_id res chain seq x y z
N MET A 1 -7.57 -34.78 -30.70
CA MET A 1 -6.95 -34.37 -29.42
C MET A 1 -6.61 -32.91 -29.59
N SER A 2 -7.35 -32.03 -28.93
CA SER A 2 -7.18 -30.58 -29.05
C SER A 2 -5.83 -30.18 -28.47
N HIS A 3 -5.12 -29.25 -29.12
CA HIS A 3 -3.82 -28.80 -28.64
C HIS A 3 -4.03 -27.96 -27.36
N PRO A 4 -3.22 -28.14 -26.30
CA PRO A 4 -3.44 -27.47 -25.01
C PRO A 4 -3.35 -25.93 -25.09
N HIS A 5 -2.80 -25.38 -26.17
CA HIS A 5 -2.76 -23.94 -26.41
C HIS A 5 -4.11 -23.36 -26.87
N ASP A 6 -5.01 -24.18 -27.43
CA ASP A 6 -6.32 -23.73 -27.94
C ASP A 6 -7.44 -23.84 -26.90
N GLN A 7 -7.11 -24.27 -25.68
CA GLN A 7 -8.09 -24.55 -24.61
C GLN A 7 -8.29 -23.38 -23.63
N LEU A 8 -7.53 -22.28 -23.78
CA LEU A 8 -7.53 -21.16 -22.84
C LEU A 8 -8.92 -20.52 -22.67
N SER A 9 -9.63 -20.24 -23.77
CA SER A 9 -10.96 -19.61 -23.69
C SER A 9 -11.96 -20.52 -22.97
N ARG A 10 -11.98 -21.81 -23.32
CA ARG A 10 -12.86 -22.81 -22.70
C ARG A 10 -12.55 -23.03 -21.22
N TYR A 11 -11.28 -22.92 -20.83
CA TYR A 11 -10.86 -22.97 -19.43
C TYR A 11 -11.40 -21.76 -18.63
N ILE A 12 -11.30 -20.54 -19.18
CA ILE A 12 -11.80 -19.31 -18.54
C ILE A 12 -13.32 -19.33 -18.44
N ASP A 13 -14.00 -19.79 -19.49
CA ASP A 13 -15.47 -19.88 -19.55
C ASP A 13 -16.04 -21.05 -18.72
N GLY A 14 -15.17 -21.90 -18.15
CA GLY A 14 -15.56 -23.06 -17.32
C GLY A 14 -16.20 -24.21 -18.12
N GLU A 15 -15.90 -24.32 -19.41
CA GLU A 15 -16.45 -25.32 -20.34
C GLU A 15 -15.63 -26.61 -20.45
N LEU A 16 -14.53 -26.73 -19.71
CA LEU A 16 -13.70 -27.93 -19.63
C LEU A 16 -14.17 -28.82 -18.48
N ASP A 17 -14.10 -30.13 -18.67
CA ASP A 17 -14.31 -31.07 -17.57
C ASP A 17 -13.16 -31.00 -16.56
N ASP A 18 -13.36 -31.57 -15.36
CA ASP A 18 -12.38 -31.49 -14.28
C ASP A 18 -11.00 -32.04 -14.67
N THR A 19 -10.96 -33.09 -15.50
CA THR A 19 -9.71 -33.73 -15.95
C THR A 19 -8.98 -32.91 -17.00
N GLU A 20 -9.71 -32.29 -17.92
CA GLU A 20 -9.20 -31.37 -18.93
C GLU A 20 -8.73 -30.05 -18.29
N SER A 21 -9.44 -29.58 -17.27
CA SER A 21 -9.10 -28.39 -16.49
C SER A 21 -7.80 -28.56 -15.71
N GLU A 22 -7.63 -29.70 -15.01
CA GLU A 22 -6.37 -30.03 -14.33
C GLU A 22 -5.21 -30.17 -15.32
N ALA A 23 -5.42 -30.83 -16.45
CA ALA A 23 -4.39 -31.00 -17.48
C ALA A 23 -3.95 -29.65 -18.09
N PHE A 24 -4.90 -28.74 -18.33
CA PHE A 24 -4.60 -27.39 -18.80
C PHE A 24 -3.86 -26.56 -17.74
N ALA A 25 -4.25 -26.64 -16.47
CA ALA A 25 -3.57 -25.94 -15.38
C ALA A 25 -2.11 -26.39 -15.22
N LEU A 26 -1.84 -27.70 -15.33
CA LEU A 26 -0.49 -28.26 -15.36
C LEU A 26 0.33 -27.76 -16.57
N HIS A 27 -0.29 -27.67 -17.75
CA HIS A 27 0.35 -27.12 -18.94
C HIS A 27 0.67 -25.63 -18.81
N ALA A 28 -0.29 -24.82 -18.33
CA ALA A 28 -0.12 -23.38 -18.12
C ALA A 28 0.98 -23.05 -17.10
N ALA A 29 1.19 -23.91 -16.11
CA ALA A 29 2.30 -23.78 -15.16
C ALA A 29 3.69 -24.04 -15.79
N GLY A 30 3.76 -24.83 -16.87
CA GLY A 30 5.01 -25.19 -17.56
C GLY A 30 5.28 -24.42 -18.86
N CYS A 31 4.26 -23.77 -19.43
CA CYS A 31 4.33 -23.05 -20.70
C CYS A 31 4.23 -21.54 -20.48
N ALA A 32 5.31 -20.80 -20.76
CA ALA A 32 5.36 -19.35 -20.56
C ALA A 32 4.30 -18.58 -21.38
N GLU A 33 3.98 -19.04 -22.60
CA GLU A 33 2.97 -18.43 -23.45
C GLU A 33 1.56 -18.61 -22.89
N CYS A 34 1.19 -19.84 -22.49
CA CYS A 34 -0.12 -20.11 -21.90
C CYS A 34 -0.28 -19.49 -20.51
N GLY A 35 0.80 -19.43 -19.71
CA GLY A 35 0.80 -18.78 -18.41
C GLY A 35 0.58 -17.26 -18.51
N ALA A 36 1.25 -16.60 -19.47
CA ALA A 36 1.04 -15.18 -19.73
C ALA A 36 -0.37 -14.90 -20.27
N ALA A 37 -0.83 -15.68 -21.23
CA ALA A 37 -2.17 -15.51 -21.81
C ALA A 37 -3.30 -15.73 -20.79
N LEU A 38 -3.14 -16.69 -19.86
CA LEU A 38 -4.08 -16.88 -18.75
C LEU A 38 -4.06 -15.71 -17.77
N HIS A 39 -2.88 -15.17 -17.45
CA HIS A 39 -2.74 -14.01 -16.58
C HIS A 39 -3.44 -12.78 -17.18
N ASP A 40 -3.19 -12.48 -18.45
CA ASP A 40 -3.79 -11.34 -19.16
C ASP A 40 -5.33 -11.45 -19.20
N ALA A 41 -5.86 -12.65 -19.43
CA ALA A 41 -7.30 -12.86 -19.45
C ALA A 41 -7.95 -12.68 -18.07
N LEU A 42 -7.30 -13.12 -16.99
CA LEU A 42 -7.77 -12.88 -15.62
C LEU A 42 -7.73 -11.40 -15.24
N GLN A 43 -6.70 -10.66 -15.69
CA GLN A 43 -6.65 -9.21 -15.50
C GLN A 43 -7.81 -8.51 -16.21
N LEU A 44 -8.11 -8.90 -17.46
CA LEU A 44 -9.22 -8.33 -18.20
C LEU A 44 -10.58 -8.58 -17.51
N ALA A 45 -10.80 -9.80 -17.00
CA ALA A 45 -12.00 -10.12 -16.23
C ALA A 45 -12.12 -9.28 -14.94
N SER A 46 -11.00 -9.00 -14.26
CA SER A 46 -10.99 -8.15 -13.06
C SER A 46 -11.34 -6.70 -13.37
N LEU A 47 -10.87 -6.16 -14.51
CA LEU A 47 -11.19 -4.81 -14.97
C LEU A 47 -12.67 -4.70 -15.35
N GLU A 48 -13.24 -5.70 -16.00
CA GLU A 48 -14.67 -5.75 -16.30
C GLU A 48 -15.53 -5.77 -15.03
N ALA A 49 -15.14 -6.56 -14.02
CA ALA A 49 -15.84 -6.61 -12.74
C ALA A 49 -15.79 -5.24 -12.02
N ALA A 50 -14.64 -4.57 -12.05
CA ALA A 50 -14.49 -3.23 -11.49
C ALA A 50 -15.35 -2.19 -12.23
N ALA A 51 -15.39 -2.24 -13.57
CA ALA A 51 -16.21 -1.36 -14.39
C ALA A 51 -17.72 -1.57 -14.15
N ARG A 52 -18.17 -2.82 -13.98
CA ARG A 52 -19.56 -3.14 -13.64
C ARG A 52 -19.95 -2.57 -12.28
N CYS A 53 -19.10 -2.73 -11.26
CA CYS A 53 -19.31 -2.15 -9.93
C CYS A 53 -19.40 -0.61 -9.98
N ALA A 54 -18.50 0.05 -10.70
CA ALA A 54 -18.52 1.50 -10.87
C ALA A 54 -19.82 1.98 -11.56
N SER A 55 -20.33 1.23 -12.55
CA SER A 55 -21.57 1.56 -13.25
C SER A 55 -22.84 1.37 -12.40
N GLN A 56 -22.79 0.50 -11.37
CA GLN A 56 -23.89 0.25 -10.45
C GLN A 56 -24.01 1.34 -9.39
N VAL A 57 -22.88 1.85 -8.89
CA VAL A 57 -22.84 3.01 -7.96
C VAL A 57 -23.34 4.29 -8.64
N ALA A 58 -23.11 4.45 -9.95
CA ALA A 58 -23.60 5.61 -10.70
C ALA A 58 -25.11 5.63 -10.95
N ARG A 59 -25.82 4.49 -10.78
CA ARG A 59 -27.27 4.41 -11.02
C ARG A 59 -28.15 4.65 -9.79
N ASP A 60 -27.58 4.60 -8.59
CA ASP A 60 -28.35 4.72 -7.34
C ASP A 60 -27.72 5.76 -6.40
N PRO A 61 -27.99 7.07 -6.60
CA PRO A 61 -27.53 8.09 -5.67
C PRO A 61 -28.37 8.06 -4.39
N ASP A 62 -27.73 7.72 -3.27
CA ASP A 62 -28.30 7.75 -1.92
C ASP A 62 -28.89 9.15 -1.57
N PRO A 63 -30.18 9.26 -1.20
CA PRO A 63 -30.85 10.54 -0.95
C PRO A 63 -30.45 11.24 0.36
N ALA A 64 -29.47 10.73 1.12
CA ALA A 64 -29.10 11.29 2.42
C ALA A 64 -28.17 12.52 2.38
N VAL A 65 -27.50 12.82 1.26
CA VAL A 65 -26.40 13.81 1.24
C VAL A 65 -26.83 15.26 0.88
N THR A 66 -28.08 15.50 0.47
CA THR A 66 -28.50 16.84 -0.01
C THR A 66 -29.14 17.77 1.03
N ARG A 67 -29.19 17.43 2.33
CA ARG A 67 -29.99 18.20 3.32
C ARG A 67 -29.25 19.16 4.26
N HIS A 68 -27.96 19.44 4.06
CA HIS A 68 -27.22 20.30 5.01
C HIS A 68 -26.77 21.68 4.49
N ALA A 69 -27.15 22.09 3.29
CA ALA A 69 -26.65 23.36 2.72
C ALA A 69 -27.59 24.58 2.83
N GLU A 70 -28.86 24.45 3.22
CA GLU A 70 -29.78 25.60 3.17
C GLU A 70 -30.71 25.70 4.39
N ARG A 71 -30.21 26.21 5.54
CA ARG A 71 -31.09 26.88 6.52
C ARG A 71 -30.36 27.78 7.52
N LYS A 72 -30.09 29.02 7.12
CA LYS A 72 -30.02 30.18 8.02
C LYS A 72 -30.41 31.42 7.22
N VAL A 73 -30.97 32.45 7.89
CA VAL A 73 -31.71 33.62 7.34
C VAL A 73 -33.18 33.23 7.11
N THR A 74 -34.24 33.75 7.76
CA THR A 74 -34.62 35.09 8.26
C THR A 74 -35.81 34.89 9.23
N SER A 75 -35.85 35.51 10.41
CA SER A 75 -36.67 36.68 10.81
C SER A 75 -38.22 36.56 10.80
N THR A 76 -38.80 36.79 12.00
CA THR A 76 -40.04 37.54 12.36
C THR A 76 -41.39 37.25 11.71
N GLN A 77 -42.40 36.92 12.54
CA GLN A 77 -43.71 37.60 12.73
C GLN A 77 -44.64 36.63 13.51
N THR A 78 -45.07 36.95 14.73
CA THR A 78 -46.29 37.72 15.10
C THR A 78 -47.58 37.20 14.46
N SER A 79 -48.40 36.47 15.22
CA SER A 79 -49.81 36.83 15.51
C SER A 79 -50.49 35.78 16.41
N ALA A 80 -51.22 36.27 17.41
CA ALA A 80 -52.04 35.52 18.34
C ALA A 80 -53.33 34.98 17.68
N PRO A 81 -54.08 34.11 18.39
CA PRO A 81 -55.34 34.64 18.92
C PRO A 81 -55.63 34.26 20.38
N ILE A 82 -56.51 35.06 20.95
CA ILE A 82 -57.06 35.05 22.30
C ILE A 82 -58.22 34.03 22.38
N LEU A 83 -58.34 33.28 23.48
CA LEU A 83 -59.64 33.01 24.11
C LEU A 83 -59.52 32.80 25.65
N VAL A 84 -60.55 33.33 26.33
CA VAL A 84 -60.79 33.67 27.75
C VAL A 84 -60.91 32.46 28.73
N PRO A 85 -60.81 32.66 30.09
CA PRO A 85 -60.39 31.65 31.07
C PRO A 85 -61.50 31.10 31.98
N ALA A 86 -61.21 30.00 32.69
CA ALA A 86 -61.86 29.52 33.93
C ALA A 86 -60.98 28.40 34.51
N GLY A 87 -60.85 28.11 35.79
CA GLY A 87 -61.31 28.70 37.03
C GLY A 87 -60.42 28.13 38.15
N SER A 88 -60.47 28.79 39.30
CA SER A 88 -59.82 28.40 40.56
C SER A 88 -60.13 26.98 40.99
N GLU A 89 -59.22 26.31 41.70
CA GLU A 89 -59.46 25.82 43.08
C GLU A 89 -58.12 25.53 43.80
N ARG A 90 -57.99 26.08 45.01
CA ARG A 90 -56.94 25.74 45.98
C ARG A 90 -57.34 24.45 46.69
N GLY A 91 -56.49 23.43 46.66
CA GLY A 91 -56.62 22.22 47.47
C GLY A 91 -55.33 21.88 48.19
N ARG A 92 -55.20 22.32 49.46
CA ARG A 92 -54.22 21.80 50.42
C ARG A 92 -54.57 20.34 50.73
N SER A 93 -53.73 19.38 50.36
CA SER A 93 -53.65 18.07 51.03
C SER A 93 -52.45 17.26 50.56
N GLY A 94 -51.60 16.79 51.48
CA GLY A 94 -50.82 15.57 51.25
C GLY A 94 -49.28 15.64 51.20
N TRP A 95 -48.60 16.48 51.98
CA TRP A 95 -47.11 16.50 52.05
C TRP A 95 -46.47 15.15 52.49
N ARG A 96 -47.28 14.17 52.92
CA ARG A 96 -46.84 12.83 53.35
C ARG A 96 -46.57 11.83 52.22
N ASN A 97 -47.02 12.08 50.98
CA ASN A 97 -46.82 11.14 49.86
C ASN A 97 -45.57 11.41 49.00
N HIS A 98 -44.89 12.54 49.17
CA HIS A 98 -43.64 12.82 48.42
C HIS A 98 -42.46 11.96 48.91
N TYR A 99 -42.47 11.54 50.17
CA TYR A 99 -41.39 10.71 50.72
C TYR A 99 -41.40 9.28 50.16
N ALA A 100 -42.57 8.70 49.92
CA ALA A 100 -42.68 7.35 49.35
C ALA A 100 -42.21 7.29 47.88
N VAL A 101 -42.53 8.32 47.09
CA VAL A 101 -42.08 8.44 45.69
C VAL A 101 -40.59 8.73 45.61
N ALA A 102 -40.04 9.55 46.51
CA ALA A 102 -38.61 9.85 46.56
C ALA A 102 -37.75 8.62 46.92
N ILE A 103 -38.22 7.78 47.84
CA ILE A 103 -37.50 6.56 48.23
C ILE A 103 -37.51 5.53 47.09
N ALA A 104 -38.66 5.34 46.41
CA ALA A 104 -38.75 4.43 45.26
C ALA A 104 -37.84 4.88 44.09
N ALA A 105 -37.77 6.19 43.82
CA ALA A 105 -36.87 6.74 42.82
C ALA A 105 -35.38 6.56 43.19
N GLY A 106 -35.04 6.72 44.48
CA GLY A 106 -33.67 6.51 44.97
C GLY A 106 -33.20 5.06 44.86
N VAL A 107 -34.08 4.09 45.16
CA VAL A 107 -33.75 2.65 45.01
C VAL A 107 -33.61 2.27 43.54
N ALA A 108 -34.50 2.77 42.67
CA ALA A 108 -34.38 2.56 41.23
C ALA A 108 -33.06 3.14 40.66
N LEU A 109 -32.65 4.33 41.11
CA LEU A 109 -31.39 4.94 40.71
C LEU A 109 -30.17 4.11 41.16
N LEU A 110 -30.19 3.57 42.39
CA LEU A 110 -29.13 2.70 42.90
C LEU A 110 -29.04 1.38 42.15
N VAL A 111 -30.19 0.78 41.81
CA VAL A 111 -30.24 -0.44 40.99
C VAL A 111 -29.72 -0.18 39.58
N VAL A 112 -30.07 0.95 38.97
CA VAL A 112 -29.53 1.38 37.66
C VAL A 112 -28.02 1.63 37.74
N LEU A 113 -27.54 2.32 38.78
CA LEU A 113 -26.10 2.52 39.01
C LEU A 113 -25.35 1.21 39.25
N TRP A 114 -25.97 0.23 39.90
CA TRP A 114 -25.39 -1.09 40.15
C TRP A 114 -25.36 -1.96 38.87
N LEU A 115 -26.42 -1.91 38.06
CA LEU A 115 -26.50 -2.59 36.75
C LEU A 115 -25.56 -1.97 35.70
N ILE A 116 -25.26 -0.67 35.80
CA ILE A 116 -24.32 0.03 34.91
C ILE A 116 -22.86 -0.18 35.36
N GLY A 117 -22.62 -0.63 36.60
CA GLY A 117 -21.28 -0.75 37.19
C GLY A 117 -20.61 0.62 37.35
N PRO A 118 -19.59 0.75 38.22
CA PRO A 118 -18.75 1.94 38.18
C PRO A 118 -18.15 2.02 36.77
N PRO A 119 -18.22 3.17 36.08
CA PRO A 119 -17.44 3.33 34.86
C PRO A 119 -16.00 3.02 35.26
N GLY A 120 -15.43 1.98 34.65
CA GLY A 120 -14.00 1.74 34.74
C GLY A 120 -13.29 3.05 34.43
N PRO A 121 -12.08 3.29 34.98
CA PRO A 121 -11.37 4.53 34.73
C PRO A 121 -11.45 4.83 33.24
N ASN A 122 -12.09 5.95 32.89
CA ASN A 122 -12.12 6.45 31.52
C ASN A 122 -10.66 6.77 31.18
N VAL A 123 -9.92 5.75 30.75
CA VAL A 123 -8.71 5.92 29.98
C VAL A 123 -9.23 6.57 28.71
N PRO A 124 -8.94 7.86 28.46
CA PRO A 124 -9.31 8.45 27.18
C PRO A 124 -8.80 7.53 26.08
N ASP A 125 -9.60 7.37 25.04
CA ASP A 125 -9.36 6.55 23.85
C ASP A 125 -8.07 7.03 23.16
N SER A 126 -6.93 6.70 23.76
CA SER A 126 -5.60 6.98 23.27
C SER A 126 -5.37 5.93 22.20
N GLN A 127 -5.48 6.38 20.96
CA GLN A 127 -4.80 5.84 19.78
C GLN A 127 -3.64 4.95 20.24
N THR A 128 -3.74 3.64 19.98
CA THR A 128 -2.77 2.66 20.44
C THR A 128 -1.37 3.11 20.02
N GLU A 129 -0.60 3.64 20.96
CA GLU A 129 0.72 4.22 20.70
C GLU A 129 1.69 3.07 20.40
N LEU A 130 1.93 2.82 19.10
CA LEU A 130 2.84 1.76 18.64
C LEU A 130 4.30 2.24 18.59
N ILE A 131 4.50 3.55 18.48
CA ILE A 131 5.78 4.21 18.38
C ILE A 131 6.31 4.48 19.79
N THR A 132 7.43 3.87 20.14
CA THR A 132 8.03 3.97 21.48
C THR A 132 9.50 4.41 21.43
N ALA A 133 10.18 4.18 20.31
CA ALA A 133 11.56 4.57 20.09
C ALA A 133 11.66 5.95 19.41
N PRO A 134 12.69 6.77 19.72
CA PRO A 134 12.89 8.08 19.10
C PRO A 134 13.42 8.00 17.67
N VAL A 135 13.93 6.84 17.24
CA VAL A 135 14.48 6.58 15.91
C VAL A 135 13.78 5.38 15.28
N ARG A 136 13.67 5.38 13.95
CA ARG A 136 13.15 4.23 13.22
C ARG A 136 14.31 3.36 12.72
N VAL A 137 14.17 2.05 12.92
CA VAL A 137 15.14 1.04 12.44
C VAL A 137 14.78 0.49 11.05
N ILE A 138 13.56 0.74 10.59
CA ILE A 138 13.07 0.34 9.28
C ILE A 138 13.21 1.52 8.35
N GLU A 139 13.81 1.28 7.19
CA GLU A 139 14.02 2.33 6.19
C GLU A 139 12.73 2.70 5.44
N GLY A 140 11.88 1.71 5.17
CA GLY A 140 10.57 1.91 4.54
C GLY A 140 9.52 2.51 5.47
N ARG A 141 8.40 2.90 4.88
CA ARG A 141 7.25 3.49 5.57
C ARG A 141 6.15 2.44 5.72
N ILE A 142 5.58 2.40 6.92
CA ILE A 142 4.44 1.54 7.26
C ILE A 142 3.18 2.35 7.02
N SER A 143 2.19 1.75 6.35
CA SER A 143 0.96 2.42 5.91
C SER A 143 -0.08 2.53 7.02
N TYR A 144 0.09 1.79 8.10
CA TYR A 144 -0.75 1.90 9.29
C TYR A 144 -0.50 3.22 10.04
N ALA A 145 -1.55 4.03 10.23
CA ALA A 145 -1.44 5.40 10.71
C ALA A 145 -0.70 5.55 12.04
N ALA A 146 -0.92 4.65 13.01
CA ALA A 146 -0.25 4.71 14.31
C ALA A 146 1.24 4.31 14.26
N ALA A 147 1.75 3.92 13.10
CA ALA A 147 3.14 3.51 12.87
C ALA A 147 3.88 4.37 11.82
N ASP A 148 3.22 5.37 11.21
CA ASP A 148 3.76 6.19 10.10
C ASP A 148 4.36 7.55 10.55
N GLU A 149 4.54 7.76 11.85
CA GLU A 149 5.18 8.99 12.33
C GLU A 149 6.63 9.07 11.84
N HIS A 150 7.01 10.24 11.31
CA HIS A 150 8.39 10.48 10.89
C HIS A 150 9.32 10.46 12.08
N ARG A 151 10.35 9.62 11.98
CA ARG A 151 11.47 9.59 12.91
C ARG A 151 12.77 9.49 12.11
N PRO A 152 13.90 10.04 12.61
CA PRO A 152 15.19 9.85 11.96
C PRO A 152 15.50 8.36 11.78
N TYR A 153 15.95 8.00 10.57
CA TYR A 153 16.42 6.64 10.29
C TYR A 153 17.82 6.46 10.87
N ASP A 154 17.97 5.47 11.75
CA ASP A 154 19.28 5.07 12.27
C ASP A 154 19.35 3.55 12.43
N VAL A 155 20.45 2.96 11.98
CA VAL A 155 20.74 1.53 12.11
C VAL A 155 21.86 1.37 13.11
N VAL A 156 21.59 0.67 14.22
CA VAL A 156 22.55 0.41 15.28
C VAL A 156 23.84 -0.20 14.70
N ARG A 157 24.91 0.61 14.64
CA ARG A 157 26.27 0.15 14.33
C ARG A 157 27.11 0.16 15.61
N GLY A 158 27.26 -1.01 16.23
CA GLY A 158 28.16 -1.22 17.37
C GLY A 158 27.46 -1.41 18.73
N GLN A 159 28.20 -1.96 19.69
CA GLN A 159 27.74 -2.43 21.01
C GLN A 159 27.20 -1.34 21.97
N GLY A 160 27.02 -0.09 21.50
CA GLY A 160 26.68 1.07 22.32
C GLY A 160 25.25 1.62 22.15
N SER A 161 24.47 1.18 21.17
CA SER A 161 23.06 1.60 21.03
C SER A 161 22.15 0.40 21.25
N ALA A 162 21.75 0.19 22.50
CA ALA A 162 20.76 -0.80 22.90
C ALA A 162 19.32 -0.38 22.53
N LEU A 163 19.13 0.40 21.46
CA LEU A 163 17.81 0.67 20.91
C LEU A 163 17.45 -0.48 19.97
N ARG A 164 16.89 -1.54 20.57
CA ARG A 164 16.05 -2.49 19.85
C ARG A 164 14.90 -1.68 19.21
N GLY A 165 14.31 -2.17 18.12
CA GLY A 165 13.12 -1.56 17.51
C GLY A 165 12.00 -1.32 18.53
N ASP A 166 10.90 -0.69 18.10
CA ASP A 166 9.83 -0.28 19.03
C ASP A 166 9.45 -1.42 20.00
N ALA A 167 9.50 -1.11 21.30
CA ALA A 167 9.22 -2.04 22.38
C ALA A 167 7.72 -2.14 22.60
N ILE A 168 7.04 -2.87 21.70
CA ILE A 168 5.59 -3.00 21.72
C ILE A 168 5.19 -4.12 22.68
N SER A 169 4.37 -3.78 23.68
CA SER A 169 3.90 -4.71 24.70
C SER A 169 2.97 -5.78 24.11
N LEU A 170 2.96 -6.97 24.71
CA LEU A 170 2.04 -8.04 24.31
C LEU A 170 0.58 -7.66 24.58
N ASP A 171 0.32 -6.80 25.57
CA ASP A 171 -1.03 -6.30 25.89
C ASP A 171 -1.61 -5.45 24.75
N ILE A 172 -0.77 -4.61 24.13
CA ILE A 172 -1.15 -3.82 22.96
C ILE A 172 -1.50 -4.74 21.78
N LEU A 173 -0.66 -5.75 21.52
CA LEU A 173 -0.91 -6.73 20.46
C LEU A 173 -2.21 -7.50 20.69
N ALA A 174 -2.45 -7.94 21.93
CA ALA A 174 -3.67 -8.63 22.31
C ALA A 174 -4.92 -7.75 22.15
N LYS A 175 -4.82 -6.45 22.49
CA LYS A 175 -5.90 -5.48 22.28
C LYS A 175 -6.25 -5.35 20.79
N LEU A 176 -5.25 -5.17 19.93
CA LEU A 176 -5.45 -5.05 18.49
C LEU A 176 -6.04 -6.33 17.89
N GLU A 177 -5.55 -7.50 18.30
CA GLU A 177 -6.10 -8.78 17.83
C GLU A 177 -7.55 -9.00 18.30
N HIS A 178 -7.88 -8.64 19.55
CA HIS A 178 -9.26 -8.73 20.06
C HIS A 178 -10.22 -7.80 19.29
N GLN A 179 -9.71 -6.67 18.80
CA GLN A 179 -10.45 -5.74 17.95
C GLN A 179 -10.54 -6.20 16.48
N ASN A 180 -9.91 -7.34 16.13
CA ASN A 180 -9.74 -7.82 14.76
C ASN A 180 -8.98 -6.83 13.84
N ASP A 181 -8.15 -5.97 14.41
CA ASP A 181 -7.29 -5.07 13.65
C ASP A 181 -5.97 -5.77 13.28
N PHE A 182 -6.07 -6.70 12.32
CA PHE A 182 -4.91 -7.48 11.88
C PHE A 182 -3.85 -6.63 11.16
N HIS A 183 -4.23 -5.52 10.52
CA HIS A 183 -3.27 -4.60 9.91
C HIS A 183 -2.45 -3.89 10.99
N GLY A 184 -3.09 -3.42 12.06
CA GLY A 184 -2.40 -2.87 13.22
C GLY A 184 -1.47 -3.87 13.92
N VAL A 185 -1.90 -5.12 14.07
CA VAL A 185 -1.03 -6.19 14.60
C VAL A 185 0.18 -6.42 13.69
N ALA A 186 -0.02 -6.45 12.37
CA ALA A 186 1.08 -6.58 11.42
C ALA A 186 2.05 -5.39 11.49
N ALA A 187 1.55 -4.15 11.59
CA ALA A 187 2.35 -2.96 11.76
C ALA A 187 3.21 -3.02 13.03
N ALA A 188 2.65 -3.52 14.13
CA ALA A 188 3.39 -3.73 15.36
C ALA A 188 4.52 -4.78 15.20
N TYR A 189 4.26 -5.89 14.53
CA TYR A 189 5.30 -6.88 14.23
C TYR A 189 6.36 -6.35 13.26
N LEU A 190 5.99 -5.51 12.30
CA LEU A 190 6.93 -4.80 11.42
C LEU A 190 7.88 -3.96 12.25
N LEU A 191 7.36 -3.10 13.13
CA LEU A 191 8.17 -2.23 14.01
C LEU A 191 9.13 -3.01 14.93
N ARG A 192 8.71 -4.20 15.38
CA ARG A 192 9.57 -5.13 16.15
C ARG A 192 10.63 -5.85 15.29
N GLY A 193 10.52 -5.81 13.97
CA GLY A 193 11.38 -6.54 13.03
C GLY A 193 11.02 -8.01 12.86
N GLU A 194 9.84 -8.43 13.33
CA GLU A 194 9.35 -9.81 13.30
C GLU A 194 8.57 -10.08 12.00
N ARG A 195 9.33 -10.16 10.91
CA ARG A 195 8.81 -10.25 9.53
C ARG A 195 7.85 -11.43 9.28
N PRO A 196 8.13 -12.66 9.75
CA PRO A 196 7.23 -13.79 9.51
C PRO A 196 5.85 -13.60 10.18
N GLN A 197 5.83 -13.06 11.39
CA GLN A 197 4.60 -12.75 12.11
C GLN A 197 3.81 -11.65 11.39
N ALA A 198 4.50 -10.57 10.99
CA ALA A 198 3.87 -9.50 10.23
C ALA A 198 3.20 -10.03 8.94
N ALA A 199 3.88 -10.89 8.18
CA ALA A 199 3.34 -11.51 6.97
C ALA A 199 2.04 -12.28 7.25
N ALA A 200 2.05 -13.14 8.27
CA ALA A 200 0.89 -13.95 8.65
C ALA A 200 -0.33 -13.10 9.05
N TYR A 201 -0.11 -11.93 9.67
CA TYR A 201 -1.20 -11.02 10.01
C TYR A 201 -1.68 -10.20 8.80
N LEU A 202 -0.79 -9.81 7.87
CA LEU A 202 -1.21 -9.17 6.61
C LEU A 202 -2.01 -10.13 5.72
N ASP A 203 -1.76 -11.44 5.76
CA ASP A 203 -2.58 -12.44 5.06
C ASP A 203 -4.00 -12.56 5.63
N ARG A 204 -4.20 -12.20 6.90
CA ARG A 204 -5.49 -12.17 7.60
C ARG A 204 -6.20 -10.82 7.51
N ALA A 205 -5.47 -9.75 7.22
CA ALA A 205 -6.00 -8.40 7.14
C ALA A 205 -6.92 -8.23 5.92
N ALA A 206 -7.88 -7.31 6.02
CA ALA A 206 -8.72 -6.96 4.89
C ALA A 206 -7.88 -6.42 3.73
N ALA A 207 -8.14 -6.89 2.52
CA ALA A 207 -7.42 -6.43 1.34
C ALA A 207 -7.59 -4.91 1.14
N GLY A 208 -6.50 -4.23 0.83
CA GLY A 208 -6.47 -2.79 0.61
C GLY A 208 -5.10 -2.31 0.17
N ALA A 209 -5.06 -1.10 -0.39
CA ALA A 209 -3.81 -0.49 -0.87
C ALA A 209 -2.75 -0.39 0.25
N ASP A 210 -3.15 -0.03 1.47
CA ASP A 210 -2.26 0.13 2.62
C ASP A 210 -1.64 -1.22 3.04
N VAL A 211 -2.44 -2.29 3.05
CA VAL A 211 -1.99 -3.67 3.34
C VAL A 211 -1.06 -4.18 2.24
N LEU A 212 -1.32 -3.86 0.97
CA LEU A 212 -0.44 -4.19 -0.15
C LEU A 212 0.88 -3.42 -0.10
N ALA A 213 0.85 -2.14 0.28
CA ALA A 213 2.05 -1.33 0.47
C ALA A 213 2.93 -1.88 1.60
N ASP A 214 2.33 -2.38 2.69
CA ASP A 214 3.06 -3.03 3.79
C ASP A 214 3.55 -4.44 3.43
N ARG A 215 2.84 -5.15 2.54
CA ARG A 215 3.33 -6.40 1.95
C ARG A 215 4.57 -6.15 1.08
N ALA A 216 4.56 -5.06 0.29
CA ALA A 216 5.74 -4.65 -0.47
C ALA A 216 6.91 -4.25 0.42
N LEU A 217 6.64 -3.61 1.56
CA LEU A 217 7.67 -3.34 2.57
C LEU A 217 8.33 -4.64 3.09
N LEU A 218 7.56 -5.71 3.33
CA LEU A 218 8.12 -7.01 3.70
C LEU A 218 8.99 -7.60 2.58
N GLN A 219 8.58 -7.45 1.32
CA GLN A 219 9.35 -7.90 0.16
C GLN A 219 10.69 -7.15 0.08
N LEU A 220 10.71 -5.84 0.30
CA LEU A 220 11.94 -5.06 0.39
C LEU A 220 12.84 -5.55 1.53
N GLN A 221 12.28 -5.76 2.72
CA GLN A 221 13.04 -6.28 3.86
C GLN A 221 13.59 -7.70 3.63
N ALA A 222 12.93 -8.48 2.77
CA ALA A 222 13.36 -9.81 2.35
C ALA A 222 14.42 -9.77 1.22
N GLY A 223 14.73 -8.60 0.65
CA GLY A 223 15.68 -8.47 -0.46
C GLY A 223 15.08 -8.80 -1.83
N HIS A 224 13.76 -8.64 -1.98
CA HIS A 224 13.00 -8.88 -3.21
C HIS A 224 12.44 -7.56 -3.78
N PRO A 225 13.30 -6.64 -4.26
CA PRO A 225 12.87 -5.32 -4.69
C PRO A 225 12.07 -5.32 -6.00
N THR A 226 12.25 -6.32 -6.87
CA THR A 226 11.47 -6.45 -8.11
C THR A 226 10.01 -6.77 -7.80
N GLU A 227 9.77 -7.72 -6.90
CA GLU A 227 8.44 -8.13 -6.45
C GLU A 227 7.75 -7.00 -5.68
N ALA A 228 8.52 -6.28 -4.86
CA ALA A 228 8.06 -5.07 -4.19
C ALA A 228 7.59 -4.02 -5.20
N LEU A 229 8.39 -3.75 -6.24
CA LEU A 229 8.05 -2.76 -7.26
C LEU A 229 6.74 -3.10 -7.98
N ILE A 230 6.55 -4.36 -8.40
CA ILE A 230 5.30 -4.82 -9.03
C ILE A 230 4.09 -4.59 -8.09
N THR A 231 4.24 -4.95 -6.82
CA THR A 231 3.18 -4.77 -5.82
C THR A 231 2.87 -3.28 -5.62
N LEU A 232 3.89 -2.43 -5.53
CA LEU A 232 3.74 -0.99 -5.33
C LEU A 232 3.13 -0.29 -6.55
N ASP A 233 3.51 -0.70 -7.77
CA ASP A 233 2.92 -0.18 -9.00
C ASP A 233 1.42 -0.48 -9.05
N SER A 234 0.98 -1.66 -8.58
CA SER A 234 -0.45 -1.98 -8.47
C SER A 234 -1.19 -1.07 -7.48
N VAL A 235 -0.54 -0.70 -6.37
CA VAL A 235 -1.09 0.24 -5.39
C VAL A 235 -1.20 1.63 -5.99
N LEU A 236 -0.15 2.10 -6.65
CA LEU A 236 -0.06 3.44 -7.22
C LEU A 236 -0.94 3.62 -8.47
N ALA A 237 -1.25 2.54 -9.20
CA ALA A 237 -2.24 2.58 -10.26
C ALA A 237 -3.64 2.95 -9.75
N ILE A 238 -3.98 2.54 -8.51
CA ILE A 238 -5.27 2.82 -7.88
C ILE A 238 -5.22 4.12 -7.07
N ARG A 239 -4.13 4.34 -6.33
CA ARG A 239 -3.90 5.53 -5.50
C ARG A 239 -2.56 6.16 -5.87
N PRO A 240 -2.51 7.02 -6.91
CA PRO A 240 -1.26 7.58 -7.40
C PRO A 240 -0.47 8.38 -6.37
N TRP A 241 -1.15 8.93 -5.36
CA TRP A 241 -0.54 9.82 -4.36
C TRP A 241 -0.45 9.16 -2.98
N HIS A 242 -0.33 7.82 -2.93
CA HIS A 242 -0.17 7.09 -1.68
C HIS A 242 1.24 7.30 -1.11
N PRO A 243 1.41 7.99 0.04
CA PRO A 243 2.73 8.45 0.50
C PRO A 243 3.71 7.32 0.79
N GLN A 244 3.24 6.28 1.49
CA GLN A 244 4.04 5.14 1.92
C GLN A 244 4.40 4.24 0.73
N ALA A 245 3.48 4.04 -0.22
CA ALA A 245 3.78 3.32 -1.45
C ALA A 245 4.81 4.05 -2.31
N LEU A 246 4.70 5.37 -2.50
CA LEU A 246 5.71 6.17 -3.21
C LEU A 246 7.08 6.09 -2.53
N TRP A 247 7.14 6.20 -1.21
CA TRP A 247 8.39 6.05 -0.47
C TRP A 247 9.01 4.67 -0.67
N ASN A 248 8.21 3.61 -0.49
CA ASN A 248 8.68 2.24 -0.65
C ASN A 248 9.06 1.94 -2.12
N GLN A 249 8.40 2.57 -3.09
CA GLN A 249 8.75 2.45 -4.52
C GLN A 249 10.10 3.09 -4.80
N ALA A 250 10.37 4.27 -4.24
CA ALA A 250 11.66 4.92 -4.36
C ALA A 250 12.80 4.07 -3.75
N LEU A 251 12.53 3.36 -2.65
CA LEU A 251 13.48 2.38 -2.08
C LEU A 251 13.68 1.17 -3.01
N ALA A 252 12.61 0.60 -3.55
CA ALA A 252 12.69 -0.52 -4.50
C ALA A 252 13.54 -0.15 -5.73
N LEU A 253 13.28 1.01 -6.32
CA LEU A 253 14.01 1.52 -7.49
C LEU A 253 15.49 1.74 -7.17
N ARG A 254 15.81 2.29 -6.00
CA ARG A 254 17.19 2.44 -5.54
C ARG A 254 17.88 1.09 -5.39
N ASP A 255 17.23 0.12 -4.77
CA ASP A 255 17.81 -1.20 -4.53
C ASP A 255 18.02 -1.99 -5.84
N LEU A 256 17.27 -1.64 -6.90
CA LEU A 256 17.48 -2.10 -8.28
C LEU A 256 18.55 -1.32 -9.05
N GLY A 257 19.12 -0.25 -8.47
CA GLY A 257 20.13 0.62 -9.10
C GLY A 257 19.55 1.63 -10.10
N LEU A 258 18.23 1.84 -10.11
CA LEU A 258 17.52 2.80 -10.96
C LEU A 258 17.48 4.19 -10.31
N ASP A 259 18.66 4.74 -10.02
CA ASP A 259 18.79 5.91 -9.13
C ASP A 259 18.13 7.19 -9.65
N ALA A 260 18.04 7.36 -10.98
CA ALA A 260 17.33 8.49 -11.57
C ALA A 260 15.82 8.45 -11.25
N SER A 261 15.19 7.29 -11.46
CA SER A 261 13.77 7.07 -11.16
C SER A 261 13.49 7.08 -9.66
N ALA A 262 14.41 6.53 -8.85
CA ALA A 262 14.32 6.60 -7.40
C ALA A 262 14.33 8.06 -6.91
N ALA A 263 15.21 8.90 -7.46
CA ALA A 263 15.27 10.31 -7.11
C ALA A 263 13.97 11.05 -7.47
N GLU A 264 13.43 10.84 -8.68
CA GLU A 264 12.15 11.43 -9.11
C GLU A 264 10.98 10.99 -8.21
N THR A 265 10.96 9.71 -7.81
CA THR A 265 9.93 9.18 -6.92
C THR A 265 10.05 9.78 -5.51
N PHE A 266 11.27 9.97 -4.99
CA PHE A 266 11.47 10.69 -3.74
C PHE A 266 11.06 12.17 -3.84
N GLU A 267 11.29 12.85 -4.97
CA GLU A 267 10.77 14.21 -5.17
C GLU A 267 9.23 14.24 -5.18
N SER A 268 8.59 13.19 -5.71
CA SER A 268 7.13 13.04 -5.63
C SER A 268 6.64 12.93 -4.18
N VAL A 269 7.35 12.18 -3.32
CA VAL A 269 7.05 12.16 -1.87
C VAL A 269 7.27 13.54 -1.24
N ALA A 270 8.35 14.23 -1.60
CA ALA A 270 8.64 15.57 -1.11
C ALA A 270 7.58 16.60 -1.48
N ALA A 271 6.92 16.42 -2.63
CA ALA A 271 5.84 17.28 -3.10
C ALA A 271 4.55 17.13 -2.27
N LEU A 272 4.35 16.00 -1.58
CA LEU A 272 3.21 15.79 -0.67
C LEU A 272 3.28 16.69 0.57
N GLY A 273 4.47 17.17 0.94
CA GLY A 273 4.64 18.19 1.97
C GLY A 273 4.49 17.70 3.42
N GLU A 274 4.46 16.39 3.65
CA GLU A 274 4.37 15.81 5.00
C GLU A 274 5.58 16.22 5.87
N PRO A 275 5.36 16.75 7.09
CA PRO A 275 6.44 17.14 7.99
C PRO A 275 7.40 15.98 8.26
N GLY A 276 8.71 16.29 8.24
CA GLY A 276 9.76 15.28 8.40
C GLY A 276 9.99 14.44 7.15
N TRP A 277 8.97 13.69 6.69
CA TRP A 277 9.04 12.83 5.52
C TRP A 277 9.43 13.56 4.24
N ALA A 278 8.81 14.72 3.97
CA ALA A 278 9.12 15.50 2.78
C ALA A 278 10.55 16.06 2.80
N ALA A 279 11.05 16.46 3.98
CA ALA A 279 12.42 16.94 4.11
C ALA A 279 13.43 15.81 3.87
N GLU A 280 13.18 14.63 4.44
CA GLU A 280 14.04 13.46 4.22
C GLU A 280 14.03 13.00 2.76
N ALA A 281 12.87 13.00 2.11
CA ALA A 281 12.73 12.63 0.72
C ALA A 281 13.56 13.53 -0.21
N ARG A 282 13.54 14.87 0.00
CA ARG A 282 14.39 15.81 -0.77
C ARG A 282 15.88 15.51 -0.59
N VAL A 283 16.31 15.24 0.64
CA VAL A 283 17.72 14.91 0.92
C VAL A 283 18.13 13.64 0.19
N ARG A 284 17.29 12.60 0.22
CA ARG A 284 17.54 11.33 -0.48
C ARG A 284 17.59 11.52 -2.00
N ALA A 285 16.64 12.24 -2.58
CA ALA A 285 16.61 12.54 -4.02
C ALA A 285 17.88 13.29 -4.47
N GLN A 286 18.29 14.31 -3.72
CA GLN A 286 19.50 15.08 -3.99
C GLN A 286 20.79 14.25 -3.86
N GLN A 287 20.81 13.28 -2.95
CA GLN A 287 21.96 12.38 -2.80
C GLN A 287 22.05 11.43 -4.00
N LEU A 288 20.97 10.74 -4.34
CA LEU A 288 20.92 9.85 -5.52
C LEU A 288 21.30 10.58 -6.81
N SER A 289 20.79 11.80 -6.99
CA SER A 289 21.11 12.64 -8.16
C SER A 289 22.58 13.07 -8.21
N ARG A 290 23.25 13.23 -7.06
CA ARG A 290 24.68 13.55 -6.99
C ARG A 290 25.50 12.30 -7.33
N ASP A 291 25.19 11.17 -6.70
CA ASP A 291 25.88 9.90 -6.89
C ASP A 291 25.77 9.41 -8.36
N LEU A 292 24.64 9.66 -9.02
CA LEU A 292 24.47 9.41 -10.45
C LEU A 292 25.42 10.28 -11.30
N ARG A 293 25.42 11.61 -11.09
CA ARG A 293 26.30 12.55 -11.81
C ARG A 293 27.78 12.22 -11.61
N GLU A 294 28.17 11.82 -10.40
CA GLU A 294 29.54 11.41 -10.11
C GLU A 294 29.93 10.15 -10.91
N ARG A 295 29.07 9.13 -10.95
CA ARG A 295 29.31 7.92 -11.77
C ARG A 295 29.37 8.21 -13.26
N GLU A 296 28.47 9.04 -13.78
CA GLU A 296 28.49 9.48 -15.17
C GLU A 296 29.78 10.24 -15.52
N SER A 297 30.20 11.15 -14.64
CA SER A 297 31.44 11.90 -14.82
C SER A 297 32.66 10.98 -14.82
N ALA A 298 32.73 10.02 -13.90
CA ALA A 298 33.81 9.04 -13.83
C ALA A 298 33.85 8.15 -15.09
N TYR A 299 32.68 7.72 -15.58
CA TYR A 299 32.57 6.97 -16.83
C TYR A 299 33.03 7.79 -18.05
N SER A 300 32.67 9.07 -18.12
CA SER A 300 33.06 9.98 -19.21
C SER A 300 34.58 10.18 -19.27
N VAL A 301 35.23 10.34 -18.12
CA VAL A 301 36.69 10.51 -18.01
C VAL A 301 37.40 9.20 -18.36
N SER A 302 36.88 8.07 -17.88
CA SER A 302 37.43 6.74 -18.18
C SER A 302 37.33 6.40 -19.67
N SER A 303 36.17 6.64 -20.29
CA SER A 303 35.93 6.37 -21.72
C SER A 303 36.73 7.31 -22.64
N ALA A 304 37.04 8.54 -22.21
CA ALA A 304 37.90 9.48 -22.92
C ALA A 304 39.40 9.13 -22.84
N SER A 305 39.81 8.16 -22.00
CA SER A 305 41.22 7.80 -21.82
C SER A 305 41.81 7.13 -23.09
N PRO A 306 42.93 7.63 -23.64
CA PRO A 306 43.48 7.16 -24.92
C PRO A 306 43.97 5.70 -24.94
N LEU A 307 44.13 5.06 -23.77
CA LEU A 307 44.50 3.65 -23.63
C LEU A 307 43.38 2.69 -24.10
N LEU A 308 42.10 3.04 -23.87
CA LEU A 308 40.96 2.25 -24.34
C LEU A 308 40.64 2.52 -25.82
N ARG A 309 40.88 3.75 -26.30
CA ARG A 309 40.69 4.14 -27.71
C ARG A 309 41.62 3.41 -28.68
N ARG A 310 42.82 2.99 -28.24
CA ARG A 310 43.76 2.19 -29.03
C ARG A 310 43.42 0.71 -29.14
N ARG A 311 42.60 0.16 -28.23
CA ARG A 311 42.25 -1.27 -28.21
C ARG A 311 41.13 -1.60 -29.20
N SER A 312 40.17 -0.69 -29.40
CA SER A 312 39.10 -0.85 -30.41
C SER A 312 39.59 -0.65 -31.85
N GLN A 313 40.55 0.26 -32.08
CA GLN A 313 41.12 0.50 -33.41
C GLN A 313 42.01 -0.65 -33.92
N ARG A 314 42.58 -1.48 -33.03
CA ARG A 314 43.41 -2.62 -33.44
C ARG A 314 42.61 -3.83 -33.94
N HIS A 315 41.33 -3.95 -33.62
CA HIS A 315 40.50 -5.08 -34.08
C HIS A 315 39.80 -4.86 -35.42
N ILE A 316 39.72 -3.62 -35.92
CA ILE A 316 39.04 -3.30 -37.19
C ILE A 316 40.04 -3.23 -38.38
N GLY A 317 41.35 -3.24 -38.11
CA GLY A 317 42.38 -3.03 -39.12
C GLY A 317 43.23 -4.26 -39.47
N ARG A 318 42.64 -5.41 -39.86
CA ARG A 318 43.40 -6.48 -40.57
C ARG A 318 42.53 -7.57 -41.23
N SER A 319 41.58 -7.19 -42.08
CA SER A 319 41.00 -8.09 -43.09
C SER A 319 41.17 -7.51 -44.50
N ARG A 320 42.43 -7.23 -44.90
CA ARG A 320 42.75 -7.13 -46.33
C ARG A 320 42.71 -8.54 -46.92
N ALA A 321 41.52 -8.96 -47.33
CA ALA A 321 41.33 -10.10 -48.21
C ALA A 321 42.16 -9.88 -49.48
N ARG A 322 43.15 -10.75 -49.72
CA ARG A 322 43.83 -10.83 -51.00
C ARG A 322 42.83 -11.40 -52.02
N PRO A 323 42.57 -10.75 -53.16
CA PRO A 323 41.76 -11.37 -54.21
C PRO A 323 42.53 -12.57 -54.78
N ASN A 324 41.88 -13.74 -54.73
CA ASN A 324 42.36 -15.01 -55.25
C ASN A 324 42.33 -14.98 -56.79
N PRO A 325 43.45 -15.21 -57.52
CA PRO A 325 43.41 -15.25 -58.98
C PRO A 325 42.77 -16.58 -59.45
N VAL A 326 41.54 -16.48 -59.96
CA VAL A 326 40.84 -17.58 -60.62
C VAL A 326 41.60 -17.95 -61.90
N ARG A 327 42.13 -19.18 -61.97
CA ARG A 327 42.71 -19.77 -63.18
C ARG A 327 41.58 -20.14 -64.16
N PRO A 328 41.63 -19.73 -65.44
CA PRO A 328 40.65 -20.18 -66.42
C PRO A 328 40.91 -21.64 -66.84
N HIS A 329 39.89 -22.48 -66.69
CA HIS A 329 39.87 -23.86 -67.19
C HIS A 329 39.94 -23.89 -68.72
N ALA A 330 40.80 -24.77 -69.24
CA ALA A 330 41.00 -25.03 -70.65
C ALA A 330 39.74 -25.61 -71.31
N ARG A 331 39.33 -25.01 -72.44
CA ARG A 331 38.27 -25.53 -73.31
C ARG A 331 38.77 -26.78 -74.05
N CYS A 332 38.08 -27.89 -73.83
CA CYS A 332 38.21 -29.12 -74.61
C CYS A 332 37.69 -28.87 -76.04
N ARG A 333 38.54 -29.03 -77.06
CA ARG A 333 38.16 -29.00 -78.48
C ARG A 333 37.69 -30.39 -78.89
N LEU A 334 36.41 -30.51 -79.27
CA LEU A 334 35.89 -31.61 -80.09
C LEU A 334 36.48 -31.49 -81.50
N ARG A 335 37.15 -32.55 -81.97
CA ARG A 335 37.47 -32.76 -83.39
C ARG A 335 36.25 -33.33 -84.10
N ARG A 336 36.04 -32.88 -85.34
CA ARG A 336 35.20 -33.54 -86.35
C ARG A 336 35.80 -34.88 -86.74
#